data_AF-A0A127QPD1-F1
#
_entry.id   AF-A0A127QPD1-F1
#
_cell.length_a   1.000
_cell.length_b   1.000
_cell.length_c   1.000
_cell.angle_alpha   90.00
_cell.angle_beta   90.00
_cell.angle_gamma   90.00
#
_symmetry.space_group_name_H-M   'P 1'
#
loop_
_entity.id
_entity.type
_entity.pdbx_description
1 polymer ?
#
loop_
_entity_poly.entity_id
_entity_poly.type
_entity_poly.pdbx_seq_one_letter_code
_entity_poly.pdbx_strand_id
1 'polypeptide(L)'
;MPVPGSGKNAEEWTSEDKFAVVLETAALNAVELAEYCRRKGLFAEQIAAWRAACSSANASVAQQARGQREQSKGDKKRIRQLEKELLRKEKALTEAAALLILRKKAQAIWGTKRKTDQRPRSPVMCIVDSRSRSGWQPLAQGMCRAQSKLAYISALGARWR
;
A
#
# COMPACT_ATOMS: atom_id res chain seq x y z
N MET A 1 -5.61 40.61 -20.42
CA MET A 1 -5.54 39.49 -19.45
C MET A 1 -6.86 39.43 -18.70
N PRO A 2 -7.42 38.24 -18.41
CA PRO A 2 -8.71 38.17 -17.76
C PRO A 2 -8.52 38.55 -16.30
N VAL A 3 -9.04 39.71 -15.91
CA VAL A 3 -9.13 40.06 -14.50
C VAL A 3 -10.55 39.76 -14.08
N PRO A 4 -10.81 38.75 -13.23
CA PRO A 4 -12.16 38.39 -12.87
C PRO A 4 -12.70 39.43 -11.90
N GLY A 5 -13.46 40.38 -12.45
CA GLY A 5 -14.49 41.14 -11.72
C GLY A 5 -15.80 40.35 -11.62
N SER A 6 -15.75 39.01 -11.68
CA SER A 6 -16.90 38.17 -11.36
C SER A 6 -16.93 38.01 -9.86
N GLY A 7 -18.06 38.30 -9.19
CA GLY A 7 -18.26 38.21 -7.74
C GLY A 7 -18.12 36.80 -7.14
N LYS A 8 -17.02 36.12 -7.47
CA LYS A 8 -16.57 34.83 -6.94
C LYS A 8 -15.59 35.13 -5.81
N ASN A 9 -15.75 34.41 -4.71
CA ASN A 9 -14.93 34.54 -3.51
C ASN A 9 -13.44 34.38 -3.85
N ALA A 10 -12.56 35.10 -3.15
CA ALA A 10 -11.10 35.01 -3.34
C ALA A 10 -10.53 33.58 -3.21
N GLU A 11 -11.28 32.68 -2.57
CA GLU A 11 -10.95 31.26 -2.44
C GLU A 11 -11.08 30.49 -3.77
N GLU A 12 -12.05 30.85 -4.62
CA GLU A 12 -12.34 30.19 -5.91
C GLU A 12 -11.39 30.60 -7.04
N TRP A 13 -10.46 31.54 -6.78
CA TRP A 13 -9.55 32.04 -7.80
C TRP A 13 -8.44 31.04 -8.10
N THR A 14 -8.07 30.96 -9.37
CA THR A 14 -6.96 30.11 -9.81
C THR A 14 -5.63 30.63 -9.27
N SER A 15 -4.61 29.77 -9.23
CA SER A 15 -3.25 30.18 -8.81
C SER A 15 -2.65 31.25 -9.72
N GLU A 16 -3.00 31.24 -11.00
CA GLU A 16 -2.55 32.23 -11.98
C GLU A 16 -3.18 33.60 -11.72
N ASP A 17 -4.49 33.65 -11.42
CA ASP A 17 -5.18 34.90 -11.07
C ASP A 17 -4.63 35.51 -9.77
N LYS A 18 -4.38 34.67 -8.75
CA LYS A 18 -3.76 35.10 -7.48
C LYS A 18 -2.37 35.68 -7.71
N PHE A 19 -1.59 35.05 -8.59
CA PHE A 19 -0.27 35.55 -8.96
C PHE A 19 -0.33 36.88 -9.73
N ALA A 20 -1.28 37.03 -10.65
CA ALA A 20 -1.49 38.29 -11.37
C ALA A 20 -1.78 39.46 -10.41
N VAL A 21 -2.63 39.26 -9.41
CA VAL A 21 -2.89 40.26 -8.36
C VAL A 21 -1.63 40.60 -7.57
N VAL A 22 -0.84 39.60 -7.18
CA VAL A 22 0.42 39.82 -6.47
C VAL A 22 1.37 40.67 -7.31
N LEU A 23 1.41 40.45 -8.63
CA LEU A 23 2.27 41.17 -9.57
C LEU A 23 1.78 42.61 -9.80
N GLU A 24 0.48 42.82 -9.99
CA GLU A 24 -0.13 44.15 -10.12
C GLU A 24 0.06 44.99 -8.86
N THR A 25 -0.11 44.38 -7.68
CA THR A 25 0.01 45.10 -6.41
C THR A 25 1.47 45.33 -6.01
N ALA A 26 2.45 44.69 -6.67
CA ALA A 26 3.86 44.71 -6.25
C ALA A 26 4.44 46.13 -6.15
N ALA A 27 4.01 47.03 -7.04
CA ALA A 27 4.46 48.41 -7.12
C ALA A 27 3.56 49.42 -6.38
N LEU A 28 2.41 48.98 -5.85
CA LEU A 28 1.42 49.87 -5.23
C LEU A 28 1.82 50.24 -3.79
N ASN A 29 1.56 51.48 -3.41
CA ASN A 29 1.72 51.95 -2.04
C ASN A 29 0.51 51.54 -1.15
N ALA A 30 0.61 51.69 0.17
CA ALA A 30 -0.44 51.24 1.10
C ALA A 30 -1.83 51.84 0.83
N VAL A 31 -1.89 53.10 0.41
CA VAL A 31 -3.14 53.80 0.06
C VAL A 31 -3.75 53.21 -1.21
N GLU A 32 -2.93 53.04 -2.24
CA GLU A 32 -3.34 52.47 -3.53
C GLU A 32 -3.75 51.00 -3.40
N LEU A 33 -3.07 50.25 -2.54
CA LEU A 33 -3.42 48.86 -2.22
C LEU A 33 -4.79 48.78 -1.54
N ALA A 34 -5.08 49.69 -0.61
CA ALA A 34 -6.40 49.75 0.04
C ALA A 34 -7.51 50.10 -0.96
N GLU A 35 -7.27 51.02 -1.90
CA GLU A 35 -8.21 51.31 -2.98
C GLU A 35 -8.39 50.13 -3.92
N TYR A 36 -7.30 49.46 -4.31
CA TYR A 36 -7.33 48.27 -5.14
C TYR A 36 -8.16 47.16 -4.47
N CYS A 37 -7.94 46.93 -3.18
CA CYS A 37 -8.70 45.98 -2.36
C CYS A 37 -10.20 46.28 -2.37
N ARG A 38 -10.60 47.55 -2.20
CA ARG A 38 -12.01 47.98 -2.26
C ARG A 38 -12.62 47.78 -3.65
N ARG A 39 -11.88 48.07 -4.72
CA ARG A 39 -12.34 47.91 -6.11
C ARG A 39 -12.50 46.45 -6.52
N LYS A 40 -11.63 45.57 -6.01
CA LYS A 40 -11.61 44.13 -6.35
C LYS A 40 -12.35 43.23 -5.36
N GLY A 41 -12.74 43.76 -4.20
CA GLY A 41 -13.35 42.96 -3.13
C GLY A 41 -12.37 42.01 -2.45
N LEU A 42 -11.10 42.42 -2.32
CA LEU A 42 -10.02 41.63 -1.72
C LEU A 42 -9.57 42.24 -0.40
N PHE A 43 -8.98 41.43 0.47
CA PHE A 43 -8.37 41.91 1.71
C PHE A 43 -6.84 41.98 1.57
N ALA A 44 -6.23 43.04 2.13
CA ALA A 44 -4.78 43.24 2.09
C ALA A 44 -4.00 42.04 2.69
N GLU A 45 -4.57 41.41 3.71
CA GLU A 45 -4.01 40.21 4.35
C GLU A 45 -3.92 39.02 3.40
N GLN A 46 -4.89 38.84 2.51
CA GLN A 46 -4.88 37.76 1.51
C GLN A 46 -3.75 37.97 0.49
N ILE A 47 -3.55 39.22 0.06
CA ILE A 47 -2.48 39.59 -0.86
C ILE A 47 -1.11 39.39 -0.20
N ALA A 48 -0.98 39.73 1.08
CA ALA A 48 0.24 39.48 1.86
C ALA A 48 0.52 37.97 2.01
N ALA A 49 -0.52 37.18 2.28
CA ALA A 49 -0.40 35.72 2.33
C ALA A 49 0.04 35.13 0.99
N TRP A 50 -0.54 35.60 -0.13
CA TRP A 50 -0.15 35.15 -1.47
C TRP A 50 1.29 35.56 -1.83
N ARG A 51 1.74 36.76 -1.43
CA ARG A 51 3.14 37.17 -1.58
C ARG A 51 4.10 36.25 -0.83
N ALA A 52 3.79 35.94 0.42
CA ALA A 52 4.59 35.03 1.24
C ALA A 52 4.61 33.61 0.65
N ALA A 53 3.46 33.13 0.15
CA ALA A 53 3.37 31.85 -0.53
C ALA A 53 4.20 31.81 -1.82
N CYS A 54 4.14 32.85 -2.67
CA CYS A 54 4.96 32.95 -3.88
C CYS A 54 6.46 32.98 -3.56
N SER A 55 6.86 33.71 -2.52
CA SER A 55 8.26 33.78 -2.09
C SER A 55 8.79 32.43 -1.57
N SER A 56 7.96 31.69 -0.83
CA SER A 56 8.32 30.40 -0.22
C SER A 56 8.12 29.18 -1.15
N ALA A 57 7.40 29.32 -2.27
CA ALA A 57 7.10 28.23 -3.19
C ALA A 57 8.35 27.50 -3.70
N ASN A 58 9.41 28.23 -4.02
CA ASN A 58 10.64 27.62 -4.52
C ASN A 58 11.44 26.90 -3.42
N ALA A 59 11.37 27.38 -2.18
CA ALA A 59 12.07 26.77 -1.05
C ALA A 59 11.43 25.43 -0.65
N SER A 60 10.09 25.38 -0.60
CA SER A 60 9.35 24.18 -0.21
C SER A 60 9.44 23.07 -1.26
N VAL A 61 9.34 23.40 -2.56
CA VAL A 61 9.43 22.43 -3.65
C VAL A 61 10.81 21.77 -3.71
N ALA A 62 11.89 22.54 -3.55
CA ALA A 62 13.24 22.00 -3.57
C ALA A 62 13.51 21.03 -2.41
N GLN A 63 13.01 21.33 -1.21
CA GLN A 63 13.12 20.45 -0.04
C GLN A 63 12.27 19.19 -0.19
N GLN A 64 11.02 19.33 -0.65
CA GLN A 64 10.11 18.20 -0.90
C GLN A 64 10.66 17.26 -1.97
N ALA A 65 11.19 17.80 -3.07
CA ALA A 65 11.79 16.98 -4.14
C ALA A 65 13.01 16.18 -3.66
N ARG A 66 13.84 16.76 -2.79
CA ARG A 66 14.98 16.06 -2.18
C ARG A 66 14.50 14.90 -1.29
N GLY A 67 13.55 15.16 -0.38
CA GLY A 67 12.98 14.13 0.50
C GLY A 67 12.32 12.99 -0.29
N GLN A 68 11.50 13.32 -1.29
CA GLN A 68 10.86 12.33 -2.16
C GLN A 68 11.87 11.49 -2.95
N ARG A 69 12.98 12.10 -3.41
CA ARG A 69 14.03 11.38 -4.14
C ARG A 69 14.77 10.40 -3.23
N GLU A 70 15.01 10.76 -1.97
CA GLU A 70 15.65 9.88 -0.99
C GLU A 70 14.74 8.71 -0.60
N GLN A 71 13.45 8.98 -0.34
CA GLN A 71 12.45 7.96 -0.09
C GLN A 71 12.35 6.99 -1.28
N SER A 72 12.23 7.52 -2.50
CA SER A 72 12.18 6.72 -3.73
C SER A 72 13.41 5.83 -3.92
N LYS A 73 14.60 6.29 -3.51
CA LYS A 73 15.83 5.48 -3.56
C LYS A 73 15.79 4.37 -2.52
N GLY A 74 15.31 4.65 -1.31
CA GLY A 74 15.14 3.66 -0.24
C GLY A 74 14.18 2.55 -0.65
N ASP A 75 13.03 2.93 -1.21
CA ASP A 75 12.00 1.97 -1.61
C ASP A 75 12.44 1.12 -2.81
N LYS A 76 13.11 1.72 -3.80
CA LYS A 76 13.71 0.96 -4.91
C LYS A 76 14.72 -0.09 -4.43
N LYS A 77 15.50 0.21 -3.39
CA LYS A 77 16.44 -0.75 -2.80
C LYS A 77 15.70 -1.88 -2.09
N ARG A 78 14.66 -1.56 -1.31
CA ARG A 78 13.81 -2.55 -0.62
C ARG A 78 13.12 -3.48 -1.61
N ILE A 79 12.51 -2.92 -2.65
CA ILE A 79 11.86 -3.68 -3.73
C ILE A 79 12.85 -4.68 -4.34
N ARG A 80 14.04 -4.22 -4.77
CA ARG A 80 15.06 -5.10 -5.36
C ARG A 80 15.53 -6.21 -4.41
N GLN A 81 15.62 -5.91 -3.11
CA GLN A 81 16.01 -6.91 -2.11
C GLN A 81 14.91 -7.97 -1.95
N LEU A 82 13.66 -7.54 -1.83
CA LEU A 82 12.50 -8.42 -1.73
C LEU A 82 12.33 -9.29 -2.97
N GLU A 83 12.49 -8.72 -4.17
CA GLU A 83 12.47 -9.45 -5.44
C GLU A 83 13.52 -10.56 -5.47
N LYS A 84 14.75 -10.29 -5.03
CA LYS A 84 15.82 -11.30 -4.97
C LYS A 84 15.50 -12.43 -3.99
N GLU A 85 14.97 -12.11 -2.82
CA GLU A 85 14.59 -13.11 -1.83
C GLU A 85 13.44 -13.98 -2.33
N LEU A 86 12.48 -13.37 -3.02
CA LEU A 86 11.36 -14.05 -3.65
C LEU A 86 11.87 -15.03 -4.72
N LEU A 87 12.75 -14.59 -5.63
CA LEU A 87 13.35 -15.45 -6.65
C LEU A 87 14.11 -16.64 -6.06
N ARG A 88 14.84 -16.44 -4.96
CA ARG A 88 15.55 -17.54 -4.26
C ARG A 88 14.57 -18.56 -3.68
N LYS A 89 13.49 -18.08 -3.06
CA LYS A 89 12.44 -18.93 -2.50
C LYS A 89 11.69 -19.71 -3.59
N GLU A 90 11.35 -19.06 -4.70
CA GLU A 90 10.71 -19.71 -5.85
C GLU A 90 11.61 -20.75 -6.50
N LYS A 91 12.92 -20.50 -6.62
CA LYS A 91 13.87 -21.49 -7.11
C LYS A 91 13.92 -22.73 -6.20
N ALA A 92 14.02 -22.54 -4.88
CA ALA A 92 13.99 -23.65 -3.94
C ALA A 92 12.65 -24.43 -3.99
N LEU A 93 11.53 -23.73 -4.15
CA LEU A 93 10.22 -24.35 -4.28
C LEU A 93 10.07 -25.16 -5.58
N THR A 94 10.57 -24.65 -6.71
CA THR A 94 10.52 -25.36 -7.99
C THR A 94 11.43 -26.58 -7.99
N GLU A 95 12.62 -26.49 -7.40
CA GLU A 95 13.52 -27.63 -7.18
C GLU A 95 12.86 -28.71 -6.31
N ALA A 96 12.22 -28.32 -5.19
CA ALA A 96 11.48 -29.25 -4.34
C ALA A 96 10.30 -29.91 -5.07
N ALA A 97 9.54 -29.13 -5.85
CA ALA A 97 8.43 -29.65 -6.65
C ALA A 97 8.93 -30.63 -7.72
N ALA A 98 10.04 -30.33 -8.39
CA ALA A 98 10.67 -31.22 -9.37
C ALA A 98 11.09 -32.55 -8.74
N LEU A 99 11.71 -32.53 -7.55
CA LEU A 99 12.05 -33.75 -6.81
C LEU A 99 10.83 -34.60 -6.46
N LEU A 100 9.72 -33.98 -6.05
CA LEU A 100 8.46 -34.68 -5.77
C LEU A 100 7.87 -35.32 -7.03
N ILE A 101 7.92 -34.62 -8.17
CA ILE A 101 7.45 -35.15 -9.46
C ILE A 101 8.31 -36.34 -9.90
N LEU A 102 9.64 -36.22 -9.80
CA LEU A 102 10.57 -37.30 -10.14
C LEU A 102 10.33 -38.53 -9.26
N ARG A 103 10.14 -38.36 -7.95
CA ARG A 103 9.80 -39.45 -7.03
C ARG A 103 8.50 -40.15 -7.44
N LYS A 104 7.45 -39.40 -7.80
CA LYS A 104 6.18 -39.97 -8.28
C LYS A 104 6.35 -40.73 -9.59
N LYS A 105 7.11 -40.19 -10.55
CA LYS A 105 7.40 -40.87 -11.82
C LYS A 105 8.19 -42.16 -11.62
N ALA A 106 9.21 -42.14 -10.77
CA ALA A 106 9.98 -43.32 -10.39
C ALA A 106 9.10 -44.40 -9.74
N GLN A 107 8.20 -44.00 -8.83
CA GLN A 107 7.21 -44.90 -8.24
C GLN A 107 6.22 -45.46 -9.27
N ALA A 108 5.84 -44.70 -10.30
CA ALA A 108 4.95 -45.21 -11.35
C ALA A 108 5.63 -46.22 -12.28
N ILE A 109 6.92 -46.01 -12.61
CA ILE A 109 7.68 -46.88 -13.53
C ILE A 109 8.17 -48.15 -12.81
N TRP A 110 8.76 -47.99 -11.62
CA TRP A 110 9.38 -49.10 -10.88
C TRP A 110 8.52 -49.63 -9.72
N GLY A 111 7.40 -48.97 -9.41
CA GLY A 111 6.51 -49.36 -8.32
C GLY A 111 5.33 -50.20 -8.78
N THR A 112 5.58 -51.38 -9.32
CA THR A 112 4.66 -52.51 -9.21
C THR A 112 5.15 -53.47 -8.13
N LYS A 113 4.40 -53.47 -7.02
CA LYS A 113 4.41 -54.41 -5.88
C LYS A 113 5.59 -54.33 -4.89
N ARG A 114 5.35 -53.62 -3.78
CA ARG A 114 5.38 -54.25 -2.44
C ARG A 114 4.20 -53.77 -1.59
N LYS A 115 3.10 -54.54 -1.60
CA LYS A 115 2.32 -54.75 -0.38
C LYS A 115 3.11 -55.73 0.51
N THR A 116 4.24 -55.31 1.05
CA THR A 116 5.05 -55.98 2.09
C THR A 116 6.01 -54.89 2.60
N ASP A 117 5.80 -54.19 3.71
CA ASP A 117 5.59 -54.71 5.05
C ASP A 117 4.59 -53.84 5.83
N GLN A 118 3.45 -54.42 6.20
CA GLN A 118 2.86 -54.11 7.49
C GLN A 118 3.74 -54.78 8.55
N ARG A 119 4.86 -54.16 8.92
CA ARG A 119 5.38 -54.36 10.27
C ARG A 119 4.64 -53.37 11.16
N PRO A 120 3.90 -53.81 12.19
CA PRO A 120 3.43 -52.88 13.19
C PRO A 120 4.67 -52.22 13.77
N ARG A 121 4.78 -50.89 13.65
CA ARG A 121 5.82 -50.16 14.39
C ARG A 121 5.48 -50.35 15.86
N SER A 122 6.18 -51.25 16.55
CA SER A 122 6.24 -51.18 18.00
C SER A 122 6.87 -49.82 18.37
N PRO A 123 6.43 -49.19 19.47
CA PRO A 123 6.87 -47.85 19.81
C PRO A 123 8.24 -47.94 20.44
N VAL A 124 9.28 -47.53 19.71
CA VAL A 124 10.57 -47.19 20.31
C VAL A 124 10.66 -45.67 20.36
N MET A 125 10.48 -45.15 21.57
CA MET A 125 10.86 -43.81 21.96
C MET A 125 12.33 -43.55 21.61
N CYS A 126 12.58 -42.42 20.94
CA CYS A 126 13.83 -41.70 21.08
C CYS A 126 13.49 -40.27 21.47
N ILE A 127 13.67 -39.99 22.76
CA ILE A 127 13.81 -38.65 23.32
C ILE A 127 15.09 -38.06 22.71
N VAL A 128 14.96 -36.95 21.96
CA VAL A 128 16.01 -35.91 21.91
C VAL A 128 15.34 -34.54 21.82
N ASP A 129 15.22 -33.98 23.02
CA ASP A 129 15.67 -32.65 23.42
C ASP A 129 14.87 -31.39 23.05
N SER A 130 14.60 -30.68 24.12
CA SER A 130 13.75 -29.53 24.29
C SER A 130 14.64 -28.30 24.34
N ARG A 131 14.81 -27.58 23.23
CA ARG A 131 15.36 -26.22 23.32
C ARG A 131 14.80 -25.28 22.25
N SER A 132 14.02 -24.31 22.75
CA SER A 132 13.53 -23.09 22.11
C SER A 132 12.62 -23.21 20.87
N ARG A 133 11.32 -23.43 21.14
CA ARG A 133 10.23 -22.83 20.36
C ARG A 133 9.39 -21.89 21.24
N SER A 134 10.03 -20.90 21.85
CA SER A 134 9.31 -19.71 22.32
C SER A 134 9.14 -18.76 21.14
N GLY A 135 7.97 -18.77 20.52
CA GLY A 135 7.61 -17.70 19.58
C GLY A 135 6.77 -18.06 18.35
N TRP A 136 5.77 -18.95 18.45
CA TRP A 136 4.64 -18.97 17.52
C TRP A 136 3.38 -19.41 18.28
N GLN A 137 2.65 -18.45 18.85
CA GLN A 137 1.28 -18.67 19.31
C GLN A 137 0.35 -18.68 18.09
N PRO A 138 -0.44 -19.73 17.84
CA PRO A 138 -1.59 -19.63 16.95
C PRO A 138 -2.77 -19.07 17.74
N LEU A 139 -3.14 -17.82 17.47
CA LEU A 139 -4.50 -17.34 17.68
C LEU A 139 -5.43 -18.10 16.72
N ALA A 140 -5.91 -19.26 17.16
CA ALA A 140 -6.98 -20.00 16.49
C ALA A 140 -7.82 -20.76 17.52
N GLN A 141 -8.23 -20.08 18.59
CA GLN A 141 -9.46 -20.43 19.30
C GLN A 141 -10.54 -19.47 18.79
N GLY A 142 -11.47 -19.97 17.97
CA GLY A 142 -12.57 -19.14 17.50
C GLY A 142 -13.34 -19.56 16.27
N MET A 143 -13.25 -20.80 15.76
CA MET A 143 -14.16 -21.26 14.70
C MET A 143 -14.62 -22.72 14.90
N CYS A 144 -15.08 -23.04 16.12
CA CYS A 144 -15.99 -24.16 16.36
C CYS A 144 -17.41 -23.59 16.60
N ARG A 145 -18.04 -23.04 15.54
CA ARG A 145 -19.50 -22.75 15.49
C ARG A 145 -19.92 -22.22 14.11
N ALA A 146 -19.66 -22.98 13.04
CA ALA A 146 -20.21 -22.64 11.71
C ALA A 146 -20.34 -23.85 10.77
N GLN A 147 -20.74 -25.02 11.26
CA GLN A 147 -21.13 -26.16 10.40
C GLN A 147 -22.59 -26.60 10.56
N SER A 148 -23.46 -25.79 11.18
CA SER A 148 -24.89 -26.12 11.33
C SER A 148 -25.86 -25.32 10.47
N LYS A 149 -25.43 -24.37 9.63
CA LYS A 149 -26.35 -23.58 8.78
C LYS A 149 -26.42 -23.98 7.31
N LEU A 150 -25.49 -24.80 6.80
CA LEU A 150 -25.54 -25.28 5.40
C LEU A 150 -26.31 -26.58 5.20
N ALA A 151 -26.67 -27.30 6.27
CA ALA A 151 -27.52 -28.49 6.19
C ALA A 151 -29.04 -28.16 6.16
N TYR A 152 -29.43 -26.93 6.53
CA TYR A 152 -30.85 -26.53 6.59
C TYR A 152 -31.38 -26.01 5.24
N ILE A 153 -30.51 -25.50 4.36
CA ILE A 153 -30.92 -24.94 3.06
C ILE A 153 -31.04 -26.02 1.97
N SER A 154 -30.34 -27.15 2.09
CA SER A 154 -30.46 -28.29 1.16
C SER A 154 -31.75 -29.11 1.36
N ALA A 155 -32.44 -28.97 2.50
CA ALA A 155 -33.67 -29.72 2.79
C ALA A 155 -34.97 -28.99 2.37
N LEU A 156 -34.91 -27.70 2.01
CA LEU A 156 -36.07 -26.92 1.54
C LEU A 156 -36.17 -26.83 0.00
N GLY A 157 -35.19 -27.35 -0.74
CA GLY A 157 -35.17 -27.36 -2.21
C GLY A 157 -35.81 -28.59 -2.88
N ALA A 158 -36.41 -29.51 -2.10
CA ALA A 158 -37.02 -30.75 -2.62
C ALA A 158 -38.56 -30.77 -2.50
N ARG A 159 -39.21 -29.59 -2.43
CA ARG A 159 -40.68 -29.48 -2.34
C ARG A 159 -41.29 -28.41 -3.23
N TRP A 160 -40.69 -28.15 -4.39
CA TRP A 160 -41.31 -27.46 -5.53
C TRP A 160 -40.69 -27.99 -6.83
N ARG A 161 -41.16 -29.17 -7.24
CA ARG A 161 -41.37 -29.52 -8.65
C ARG A 161 -42.60 -30.41 -8.71
#